data_AF-A0A220S1K5-F1
#
_entry.id   AF-A0A220S1K5-F1
#
_cell.length_a   1.000
_cell.length_b   1.000
_cell.length_c   1.000
_cell.angle_alpha   90.00
_cell.angle_beta   90.00
_cell.angle_gamma   90.00
#
_symmetry.space_group_name_H-M   'P 1'
#
loop_
_entity.id
_entity.type
_entity.pdbx_description
1 polymer ?
#
loop_
_entity_poly.entity_id
_entity_poly.type
_entity_poly.pdbx_seq_one_letter_code
_entity_poly.pdbx_strand_id
1 'polypeptide(L)'
;MLPEKTTDRRIIKSHRDIRAALVDLLHEKPYENITVQEILNRALINRNTFYKYYSGKSALAGAMIADFKRQYADLVRQRFSGHADLSTLLQLAPELFSQRKLLLALWKIESKRHHLYADMFALIKQGFWQQMQQKNPQYQSDNAGYQAELYATLALTSVRYYFERDLPLPVAQLSTIWREMIDVADVQAA
;
A
#
# COMPACT_ATOMS: atom_id res chain seq x y z
N MET A 1 -20.06 -33.20 17.33
CA MET A 1 -19.81 -31.86 17.91
C MET A 1 -18.58 -31.97 18.79
N LEU A 2 -17.42 -31.34 18.62
CA LEU A 2 -16.88 -30.24 17.77
C LEU A 2 -15.39 -30.55 17.46
N PRO A 3 -14.91 -30.43 16.19
CA PRO A 3 -13.50 -30.14 15.93
C PRO A 3 -13.26 -29.04 14.87
N GLU A 4 -14.12 -28.02 14.77
CA GLU A 4 -13.93 -26.92 13.80
C GLU A 4 -12.90 -25.87 14.28
N LYS A 5 -12.94 -25.47 15.55
CA LYS A 5 -12.11 -24.38 16.10
C LYS A 5 -10.59 -24.61 16.00
N THR A 6 -10.15 -25.86 16.12
CA THR A 6 -8.71 -26.23 16.06
C THR A 6 -8.18 -26.26 14.64
N THR A 7 -9.02 -26.69 13.69
CA THR A 7 -8.69 -26.76 12.26
C THR A 7 -8.52 -25.34 11.70
N ASP A 8 -9.43 -24.44 12.07
CA ASP A 8 -9.39 -23.03 11.70
C ASP A 8 -8.08 -22.34 12.16
N ARG A 9 -7.68 -22.53 13.42
CA ARG A 9 -6.40 -21.98 13.94
C ARG A 9 -5.17 -22.46 13.18
N ARG A 10 -5.13 -23.73 12.74
CA ARG A 10 -4.01 -24.27 11.95
C ARG A 10 -3.97 -23.67 10.55
N ILE A 11 -5.14 -23.43 9.94
CA ILE A 11 -5.26 -22.78 8.63
C ILE A 11 -4.74 -21.33 8.73
N ILE A 12 -5.24 -20.55 9.69
CA ILE A 12 -4.82 -19.16 9.92
C ILE A 12 -3.30 -19.08 10.14
N LYS A 13 -2.76 -19.95 11.00
CA LYS A 13 -1.32 -20.01 11.25
C LYS A 13 -0.54 -20.32 9.97
N SER A 14 -0.97 -21.31 9.18
CA SER A 14 -0.29 -21.67 7.93
C SER A 14 -0.26 -20.51 6.94
N HIS A 15 -1.39 -19.82 6.75
CA HIS A 15 -1.44 -18.64 5.87
C HIS A 15 -0.52 -17.52 6.35
N ARG A 16 -0.54 -17.23 7.65
CA ARG A 16 0.33 -16.21 8.25
C ARG A 16 1.81 -16.54 8.04
N ASP A 17 2.21 -17.78 8.34
CA ASP A 17 3.61 -18.20 8.28
C ASP A 17 4.11 -18.25 6.82
N ILE A 18 3.28 -18.71 5.86
CA ILE A 18 3.59 -18.67 4.42
C ILE A 18 3.75 -17.22 3.91
N ARG A 19 2.83 -16.33 4.30
CA ARG A 19 2.87 -14.91 3.88
C ARG A 19 4.09 -14.20 4.45
N ALA A 20 4.38 -14.40 5.74
CA ALA A 20 5.56 -13.84 6.40
C ALA A 20 6.85 -14.30 5.71
N ALA A 21 6.96 -15.60 5.39
CA ALA A 21 8.10 -16.14 4.67
C ALA A 21 8.34 -15.45 3.31
N LEU A 22 7.28 -15.18 2.53
CA LEU A 22 7.44 -14.45 1.27
C LEU A 22 7.87 -13.00 1.51
N VAL A 23 7.31 -12.30 2.50
CA VAL A 23 7.71 -10.92 2.84
C VAL A 23 9.19 -10.85 3.20
N ASP A 24 9.67 -11.76 4.04
CA ASP A 24 11.08 -11.79 4.45
C ASP A 24 12.00 -12.04 3.26
N LEU A 25 11.65 -13.01 2.40
CA LEU A 25 12.41 -13.31 1.17
C LEU A 25 12.43 -12.11 0.19
N LEU A 26 11.35 -11.35 0.09
CA LEU A 26 11.29 -10.12 -0.72
C LEU A 26 12.19 -9.00 -0.16
N HIS A 27 12.49 -9.03 1.14
CA HIS A 27 13.49 -8.12 1.73
C HIS A 27 14.92 -8.54 1.43
N GLU A 28 15.15 -9.81 1.16
CA GLU A 28 16.49 -10.36 0.91
C GLU A 28 16.88 -10.38 -0.58
N LYS A 29 15.93 -10.61 -1.50
CA LYS A 29 16.24 -10.78 -2.93
C LYS A 29 15.07 -10.46 -3.88
N PRO A 30 15.34 -10.27 -5.18
CA PRO A 30 14.30 -10.01 -6.18
C PRO A 30 13.26 -11.14 -6.25
N TYR A 31 12.01 -10.79 -6.49
CA TYR A 31 10.87 -11.72 -6.52
C TYR A 31 11.07 -12.89 -7.51
N GLU A 32 11.68 -12.64 -8.67
CA GLU A 32 11.92 -13.66 -9.69
C GLU A 32 12.91 -14.75 -9.24
N ASN A 33 13.78 -14.44 -8.28
CA ASN A 33 14.75 -15.37 -7.72
C ASN A 33 14.22 -16.13 -6.50
N ILE A 34 12.98 -15.87 -6.07
CA ILE A 34 12.34 -16.58 -4.96
C ILE A 34 11.68 -17.86 -5.49
N THR A 35 12.04 -19.00 -4.90
CA THR A 35 11.42 -20.30 -5.22
C THR A 35 10.33 -20.67 -4.21
N VAL A 36 9.38 -21.52 -4.62
CA VAL A 36 8.39 -22.09 -3.66
C VAL A 36 9.10 -22.87 -2.55
N GLN A 37 10.20 -23.58 -2.87
CA GLN A 37 10.94 -24.37 -1.87
C GLN A 37 11.50 -23.49 -0.74
N GLU A 38 12.01 -22.31 -1.05
CA GLU A 38 12.52 -21.39 -0.03
C GLU A 38 11.42 -20.85 0.87
N ILE A 39 10.23 -20.57 0.30
CA ILE A 39 9.05 -20.18 1.07
C ILE A 39 8.65 -21.31 2.03
N LEU A 40 8.63 -22.56 1.56
CA LEU A 40 8.33 -23.74 2.38
C LEU A 40 9.33 -23.90 3.54
N ASN A 41 10.62 -23.80 3.22
CA ASN A 41 11.71 -23.93 4.20
C ASN A 41 11.62 -22.85 5.27
N ARG A 42 11.36 -21.60 4.88
CA ARG A 42 11.24 -20.45 5.79
C ARG A 42 9.98 -20.53 6.65
N ALA A 43 8.85 -20.92 6.06
CA ALA A 43 7.58 -21.04 6.78
C ALA A 43 7.49 -22.29 7.67
N LEU A 44 8.40 -23.25 7.51
CA LEU A 44 8.36 -24.58 8.15
C LEU A 44 7.04 -25.31 7.84
N ILE A 45 6.57 -25.22 6.60
CA ILE A 45 5.32 -25.81 6.12
C ILE A 45 5.60 -26.87 5.04
N ASN A 46 4.85 -27.98 5.08
CA ASN A 46 4.99 -29.02 4.07
C ASN A 46 4.41 -28.57 2.70
N ARG A 47 4.96 -29.14 1.63
CA ARG A 47 4.58 -28.82 0.24
C ARG A 47 3.08 -28.97 0.00
N ASN A 48 2.48 -30.08 0.45
CA ASN A 48 1.04 -30.35 0.27
C ASN A 48 0.15 -29.26 0.90
N THR A 49 0.54 -28.73 2.06
CA THR A 49 -0.17 -27.65 2.75
C THR A 49 -0.09 -26.35 1.97
N PHE A 50 1.06 -26.02 1.39
CA PHE A 50 1.16 -24.84 0.53
C PHE A 50 0.26 -24.95 -0.70
N TYR A 51 0.33 -26.08 -1.41
CA TYR A 51 -0.45 -26.28 -2.64
C TYR A 51 -1.95 -26.44 -2.40
N LYS A 52 -2.37 -26.74 -1.16
CA LYS A 52 -3.78 -26.64 -0.76
C LYS A 52 -4.32 -25.20 -0.84
N TYR A 53 -3.47 -24.20 -0.61
CA TYR A 53 -3.87 -22.79 -0.55
C TYR A 53 -3.45 -21.97 -1.77
N TYR A 54 -2.30 -22.32 -2.37
CA TYR A 54 -1.68 -21.52 -3.43
C TYR A 54 -1.14 -22.43 -4.53
N SER A 55 -1.54 -22.19 -5.78
CA SER A 55 -1.01 -22.93 -6.94
C SER A 55 0.46 -22.63 -7.24
N GLY A 56 1.06 -21.62 -6.60
CA GLY A 56 2.45 -21.24 -6.73
C GLY A 56 2.75 -19.88 -6.11
N LYS A 57 4.00 -19.43 -6.20
CA LYS A 57 4.43 -18.12 -5.67
C LYS A 57 3.64 -16.94 -6.23
N SER A 58 3.24 -17.02 -7.50
CA SER A 58 2.43 -15.99 -8.18
C SER A 58 1.01 -15.90 -7.64
N ALA A 59 0.36 -17.03 -7.35
CA ALA A 59 -0.95 -17.04 -6.71
C ALA A 59 -0.90 -16.50 -5.26
N LEU A 60 0.17 -16.83 -4.52
CA LEU A 60 0.41 -16.27 -3.18
C LEU A 60 0.58 -14.74 -3.25
N ALA A 61 1.47 -14.25 -4.12
CA ALA A 61 1.69 -12.83 -4.33
C ALA A 61 0.40 -12.09 -4.71
N GLY A 62 -0.35 -12.62 -5.68
CA GLY A 62 -1.61 -12.05 -6.11
C GLY A 62 -2.65 -11.96 -5.00
N ALA A 63 -2.76 -12.99 -4.17
CA ALA A 63 -3.65 -12.96 -3.01
C ALA A 63 -3.23 -11.88 -1.98
N MET A 64 -1.93 -11.75 -1.70
CA MET A 64 -1.43 -10.73 -0.77
C MET A 64 -1.64 -9.30 -1.31
N ILE A 65 -1.38 -9.09 -2.60
CA ILE A 65 -1.59 -7.80 -3.27
C ILE A 65 -3.08 -7.44 -3.30
N ALA A 66 -3.95 -8.41 -3.62
CA ALA A 66 -5.39 -8.19 -3.61
C ALA A 66 -5.91 -7.82 -2.21
N ASP A 67 -5.45 -8.53 -1.17
CA ASP A 67 -5.81 -8.23 0.22
C ASP A 67 -5.35 -6.84 0.63
N PHE A 68 -4.09 -6.48 0.34
CA PHE A 68 -3.55 -5.16 0.65
C PHE A 68 -4.30 -4.06 -0.12
N LYS A 69 -4.56 -4.26 -1.42
CA LYS A 69 -5.29 -3.30 -2.26
C LYS A 69 -6.69 -3.02 -1.72
N ARG A 70 -7.41 -4.04 -1.23
CA ARG A 70 -8.72 -3.85 -0.59
C ARG A 70 -8.63 -2.97 0.66
N GLN A 71 -7.70 -3.28 1.56
CA GLN A 71 -7.49 -2.47 2.77
C GLN A 71 -7.08 -1.04 2.44
N TYR A 72 -6.18 -0.87 1.47
CA TYR A 72 -5.73 0.44 1.02
C TYR A 72 -6.84 1.26 0.37
N ALA A 73 -7.71 0.62 -0.43
CA ALA A 73 -8.89 1.29 -1.00
C ALA A 73 -9.83 1.81 0.09
N ASP A 74 -9.97 1.10 1.22
CA ASP A 74 -10.76 1.56 2.37
C ASP A 74 -10.15 2.80 3.02
N LEU A 75 -8.82 2.81 3.22
CA LEU A 75 -8.09 3.97 3.73
C LEU A 75 -8.24 5.19 2.80
N VAL A 76 -8.13 4.98 1.49
CA VAL A 76 -8.32 6.03 0.48
C VAL A 76 -9.75 6.57 0.51
N ARG A 77 -10.75 5.69 0.59
CA ARG A 77 -12.16 6.10 0.72
C ARG A 77 -12.40 6.91 1.99
N GLN A 78 -11.85 6.49 3.12
CA GLN A 78 -11.95 7.24 4.38
C GLN A 78 -11.29 8.61 4.25
N ARG A 79 -10.10 8.67 3.65
CA ARG A 79 -9.34 9.90 3.39
C ARG A 79 -10.07 10.89 2.48
N PHE A 80 -10.87 10.41 1.54
CA PHE A 80 -11.59 11.26 0.58
C PHE A 80 -13.09 11.38 0.87
N SER A 81 -13.53 10.96 2.06
CA SER A 81 -14.90 11.20 2.51
C SER A 81 -15.19 12.72 2.64
N GLY A 82 -16.47 13.11 2.53
CA GLY A 82 -16.88 14.53 2.48
C GLY A 82 -16.43 15.39 3.67
N HIS A 83 -16.14 14.77 4.82
CA HIS A 83 -15.69 15.43 6.05
C HIS A 83 -14.18 15.29 6.30
N ALA A 84 -13.45 14.65 5.37
CA ALA A 84 -12.05 14.37 5.59
C ALA A 84 -11.17 15.62 5.48
N ASP A 85 -10.23 15.70 6.42
CA ASP A 85 -9.30 16.80 6.65
C ASP A 85 -7.90 16.25 7.00
N LEU A 86 -7.02 17.12 7.50
CA LEU A 86 -5.69 16.71 7.94
C LEU A 86 -5.73 15.75 9.14
N SER A 87 -6.73 15.85 10.02
CA SER A 87 -6.88 14.95 11.17
C SER A 87 -7.14 13.51 10.73
N THR A 88 -7.88 13.33 9.63
CA THR A 88 -8.08 12.02 9.00
C THR A 88 -6.76 11.42 8.54
N LEU A 89 -5.86 12.21 7.95
CA LEU A 89 -4.51 11.74 7.58
C LEU A 89 -3.68 11.37 8.81
N LEU A 90 -3.73 12.17 9.88
CA LEU A 90 -3.02 11.90 11.13
C LEU A 90 -3.46 10.57 11.78
N GLN A 91 -4.73 10.20 11.62
CA GLN A 91 -5.27 8.92 12.12
C GLN A 91 -4.88 7.72 11.25
N LEU A 92 -4.83 7.89 9.92
CA LEU A 92 -4.56 6.80 8.98
C LEU A 92 -3.07 6.51 8.77
N ALA A 93 -2.21 7.53 8.89
CA ALA A 93 -0.79 7.39 8.64
C ALA A 93 -0.07 6.36 9.55
N PRO A 94 -0.38 6.25 10.86
CA PRO A 94 0.22 5.24 11.73
C PRO A 94 -0.13 3.81 11.31
N GLU A 95 -1.38 3.56 10.88
CA GLU A 95 -1.81 2.25 10.42
C GLU A 95 -1.06 1.85 9.15
N LEU A 96 -0.93 2.77 8.19
CA LEU A 96 -0.16 2.51 6.97
C LEU A 96 1.34 2.28 7.29
N PHE A 97 1.90 3.02 8.25
CA PHE A 97 3.29 2.85 8.71
C PHE A 97 3.53 1.52 9.44
N SER A 98 2.54 1.02 10.19
CA SER A 98 2.62 -0.27 10.87
C SER A 98 2.82 -1.42 9.86
N GLN A 99 2.21 -1.30 8.68
CA GLN A 99 2.28 -2.26 7.58
C GLN A 99 3.42 -2.00 6.57
N ARG A 100 4.30 -1.01 6.82
CA ARG A 100 5.33 -0.58 5.84
C ARG A 100 6.21 -1.71 5.31
N LYS A 101 6.59 -2.68 6.15
CA LYS A 101 7.42 -3.82 5.73
C LYS A 101 6.72 -4.67 4.67
N LEU A 102 5.41 -4.89 4.83
CA LEU A 102 4.60 -5.59 3.84
C LEU A 102 4.47 -4.75 2.58
N LEU A 103 4.12 -3.46 2.71
CA LEU A 103 3.97 -2.55 1.59
C LEU A 103 5.23 -2.50 0.70
N LEU A 104 6.40 -2.25 1.32
CA LEU A 104 7.68 -2.18 0.61
C LEU A 104 8.05 -3.51 -0.04
N ALA A 105 7.74 -4.65 0.61
CA ALA A 105 7.96 -5.97 0.01
C ALA A 105 7.07 -6.19 -1.22
N LEU A 106 5.79 -5.84 -1.13
CA LEU A 106 4.84 -6.02 -2.24
C LEU A 106 5.14 -5.09 -3.43
N TRP A 107 5.70 -3.89 -3.20
CA TRP A 107 6.15 -3.02 -4.28
C TRP A 107 7.32 -3.59 -5.09
N LYS A 108 8.13 -4.49 -4.52
CA LYS A 108 9.20 -5.19 -5.26
C LYS A 108 8.68 -6.23 -6.25
N ILE A 109 7.37 -6.52 -6.23
CA ILE A 109 6.75 -7.47 -7.14
C ILE A 109 6.30 -6.72 -8.40
N GLU A 110 7.21 -6.61 -9.36
CA GLU A 110 6.93 -6.06 -10.69
C GLU A 110 6.70 -7.21 -11.67
N SER A 111 5.44 -7.54 -11.92
CA SER A 111 5.09 -8.61 -12.87
C SER A 111 3.98 -8.14 -13.78
N LYS A 112 3.87 -8.68 -15.00
CA LYS A 112 2.77 -8.31 -15.93
C LYS A 112 1.37 -8.34 -15.31
N ARG A 113 1.16 -9.16 -14.27
CA ARG A 113 -0.14 -9.35 -13.60
C ARG A 113 -0.33 -8.53 -12.32
N HIS A 114 0.73 -8.03 -11.70
CA HIS A 114 0.65 -7.40 -10.38
C HIS A 114 1.54 -6.16 -10.33
N HIS A 115 0.93 -5.01 -10.04
CA HIS A 115 1.58 -3.70 -10.01
C HIS A 115 0.99 -2.86 -8.87
N LEU A 116 1.30 -3.24 -7.61
CA LEU A 116 0.67 -2.60 -6.45
C LEU A 116 0.91 -1.08 -6.39
N TYR A 117 2.10 -0.62 -6.77
CA TYR A 117 2.41 0.82 -6.80
C TYR A 117 1.48 1.58 -7.74
N ALA A 118 1.31 1.10 -8.97
CA ALA A 118 0.42 1.71 -9.97
C ALA A 118 -1.05 1.66 -9.51
N ASP A 119 -1.47 0.56 -8.89
CA ASP A 119 -2.80 0.43 -8.31
C ASP A 119 -3.07 1.45 -7.20
N MET A 120 -2.11 1.64 -6.29
CA MET A 120 -2.20 2.63 -5.22
C MET A 120 -2.23 4.05 -5.76
N PHE A 121 -1.41 4.34 -6.77
CA PHE A 121 -1.40 5.63 -7.46
C PHE A 121 -2.77 5.95 -8.06
N ALA A 122 -3.34 5.00 -8.81
CA ALA A 122 -4.65 5.16 -9.43
C ALA A 122 -5.77 5.40 -8.40
N LEU A 123 -5.74 4.67 -7.27
CA LEU A 123 -6.69 4.86 -6.18
C LEU A 123 -6.60 6.26 -5.55
N ILE A 124 -5.39 6.75 -5.26
CA ILE A 124 -5.23 8.11 -4.72
C ILE A 124 -5.70 9.16 -5.73
N LYS A 125 -5.27 9.04 -7.00
CA LYS A 125 -5.64 9.97 -8.08
C LYS A 125 -7.16 10.05 -8.23
N GLN A 126 -7.84 8.91 -8.31
CA GLN A 126 -9.28 8.84 -8.44
C GLN A 126 -10.00 9.39 -7.20
N GLY A 127 -9.54 9.05 -6.00
CA GLY A 127 -10.13 9.55 -4.76
C GLY A 127 -10.02 11.07 -4.62
N PHE A 128 -8.85 11.63 -4.94
CA PHE A 128 -8.64 13.08 -4.95
C PHE A 128 -9.51 13.78 -6.00
N TRP A 129 -9.56 13.24 -7.21
CA TRP A 129 -10.42 13.73 -8.28
C TRP A 129 -11.90 13.78 -7.88
N GLN A 130 -12.40 12.71 -7.26
CA GLN A 130 -13.77 12.66 -6.74
C GLN A 130 -14.01 13.69 -5.63
N GLN A 131 -13.06 13.86 -4.71
CA GLN A 131 -13.16 14.85 -3.65
C GLN A 131 -13.21 16.29 -4.19
N MET A 132 -12.44 16.62 -5.23
CA MET A 132 -12.49 17.94 -5.86
C MET A 132 -13.88 18.24 -6.41
N GLN A 133 -14.49 17.30 -7.14
CA GLN A 133 -15.84 17.46 -7.70
C GLN A 133 -16.91 17.60 -6.62
N GLN A 134 -16.77 16.89 -5.50
CA GLN A 134 -17.74 16.93 -4.40
C GLN A 134 -17.67 18.22 -3.59
N LYS A 135 -16.46 18.68 -3.22
CA LYS A 135 -16.29 19.86 -2.36
C LYS A 135 -16.57 21.16 -3.11
N ASN A 136 -16.36 21.19 -4.41
CA ASN A 136 -16.63 22.36 -5.22
C ASN A 136 -17.17 21.93 -6.59
N PRO A 137 -18.50 21.70 -6.72
CA PRO A 137 -19.12 21.31 -7.99
C PRO A 137 -18.94 22.35 -9.10
N GLN A 138 -18.59 23.60 -8.74
CA GLN A 138 -18.27 24.68 -9.68
C GLN A 138 -16.77 24.76 -10.00
N TYR A 139 -15.94 23.90 -9.40
CA TYR A 139 -14.52 23.82 -9.70
C TYR A 139 -14.29 23.27 -11.10
N GLN A 140 -14.13 24.19 -12.05
CA GLN A 140 -13.70 23.90 -13.40
C GLN A 140 -12.28 24.43 -13.54
N SER A 141 -11.31 23.52 -13.53
CA SER A 141 -9.93 23.83 -13.86
C SER A 141 -9.52 22.95 -15.02
N ASP A 142 -8.98 23.58 -16.06
CA ASP A 142 -8.33 22.87 -17.17
C ASP A 142 -7.18 21.96 -16.68
N ASN A 143 -6.65 22.25 -15.48
CA ASN A 143 -5.56 21.52 -14.83
C ASN A 143 -6.02 20.49 -13.80
N ALA A 144 -7.33 20.22 -13.64
CA ALA A 144 -7.82 19.29 -12.61
C ALA A 144 -7.17 17.89 -12.74
N GLY A 145 -6.94 17.43 -13.98
CA GLY A 145 -6.30 16.14 -14.24
C GLY A 145 -4.84 16.13 -13.77
N TYR A 146 -4.13 17.22 -14.07
CA TYR A 146 -2.75 17.44 -13.64
C TYR A 146 -2.65 17.55 -12.11
N GLN A 147 -3.57 18.25 -11.45
CA GLN A 147 -3.59 18.37 -9.99
C GLN A 147 -3.78 17.01 -9.30
N ALA A 148 -4.68 16.16 -9.80
CA ALA A 148 -4.89 14.83 -9.26
C ALA A 148 -3.66 13.92 -9.45
N GLU A 149 -3.00 14.04 -10.60
CA GLU A 149 -1.75 13.35 -10.91
C GLU A 149 -0.61 13.79 -9.97
N LEU A 150 -0.44 15.10 -9.81
CA LEU A 150 0.57 15.69 -8.93
C LEU A 150 0.32 15.30 -7.48
N TYR A 151 -0.92 15.38 -7.00
CA TYR A 151 -1.28 14.97 -5.64
C TYR A 151 -0.95 13.50 -5.38
N ALA A 152 -1.36 12.60 -6.29
CA ALA A 152 -1.08 11.17 -6.16
C ALA A 152 0.43 10.88 -6.19
N THR A 153 1.18 11.58 -7.05
CA THR A 153 2.63 11.47 -7.14
C THR A 153 3.29 11.86 -5.83
N LEU A 154 2.95 13.03 -5.28
CA LEU A 154 3.56 13.54 -4.06
C LEU A 154 3.21 12.71 -2.84
N ALA A 155 1.95 12.28 -2.72
CA ALA A 155 1.51 11.41 -1.64
C ALA A 155 2.28 10.08 -1.66
N LEU A 156 2.33 9.41 -2.82
CA LEU A 156 2.96 8.10 -2.94
C LEU A 156 4.50 8.17 -2.86
N THR A 157 5.10 9.23 -3.40
CA THR A 157 6.54 9.51 -3.25
C THR A 157 6.90 9.75 -1.79
N SER A 158 6.07 10.47 -1.04
CA SER A 158 6.28 10.69 0.40
C SER A 158 6.21 9.37 1.18
N VAL A 159 5.20 8.53 0.92
CA VAL A 159 5.10 7.20 1.54
C VAL A 159 6.36 6.40 1.26
N ARG A 160 6.80 6.35 -0.01
CA ARG A 160 8.02 5.64 -0.39
C ARG A 160 9.25 6.17 0.33
N TYR A 161 9.51 7.48 0.25
CA TYR A 161 10.70 8.11 0.80
C TYR A 161 10.86 7.87 2.32
N TYR A 162 9.78 8.09 3.08
CA TYR A 162 9.80 7.97 4.53
C TYR A 162 9.84 6.50 4.97
N PHE A 163 9.05 5.62 4.33
CA PHE A 163 8.96 4.23 4.77
C PHE A 163 10.22 3.43 4.46
N GLU A 164 10.88 3.69 3.32
CA GLU A 164 12.20 3.10 3.01
C GLU A 164 13.26 3.45 4.07
N ARG A 165 13.08 4.56 4.80
CA ARG A 165 13.96 5.04 5.87
C ARG A 165 13.50 4.66 7.27
N ASP A 166 12.45 3.85 7.39
CA ASP A 166 11.83 3.50 8.67
C ASP A 166 11.29 4.72 9.45
N LEU A 167 10.90 5.78 8.73
CA LEU A 167 10.37 7.01 9.32
C LEU A 167 8.86 7.13 9.09
N PRO A 168 8.09 7.63 10.07
CA PRO A 168 6.68 7.94 9.88
C PRO A 168 6.52 9.14 8.93
N LEU A 169 5.35 9.25 8.30
CA LEU A 169 5.03 10.41 7.48
C LEU A 169 4.96 11.69 8.34
N PRO A 170 5.53 12.82 7.88
CA PRO A 170 5.53 14.09 8.60
C PRO A 170 4.21 14.84 8.40
N VAL A 171 3.07 14.18 8.62
CA VAL A 171 1.74 14.70 8.27
C VAL A 171 1.47 16.08 8.90
N ALA A 172 1.89 16.29 10.16
CA ALA A 172 1.73 17.56 10.86
C ALA A 172 2.58 18.70 10.29
N GLN A 173 3.65 18.39 9.55
CA GLN A 173 4.59 19.37 8.99
C GLN A 173 4.35 19.60 7.50
N LEU A 174 3.36 18.95 6.88
CA LEU A 174 3.13 19.04 5.44
C LEU A 174 3.06 20.51 4.98
N SER A 175 2.27 21.36 5.64
CA SER A 175 2.17 22.78 5.28
C SER A 175 3.51 23.51 5.30
N THR A 176 4.39 23.16 6.24
CA THR A 176 5.73 23.75 6.35
C THR A 176 6.61 23.26 5.20
N ILE A 177 6.65 21.95 4.96
CA ILE A 177 7.41 21.33 3.86
C ILE A 177 6.99 21.93 2.51
N TRP A 178 5.68 22.08 2.29
CA TRP A 178 5.14 22.69 1.08
C TRP A 178 5.57 24.15 0.89
N ARG A 179 5.58 24.93 1.98
CA ARG A 179 6.03 26.33 1.95
C ARG A 179 7.53 26.42 1.63
N GLU A 180 8.35 25.64 2.32
CA GLU A 180 9.81 25.59 2.08
C GLU A 180 10.15 25.22 0.62
N MET A 181 9.41 24.28 0.02
CA MET A 181 9.60 23.93 -1.40
C MET A 181 9.27 25.10 -2.34
N ILE A 182 8.21 25.86 -2.06
CA ILE A 182 7.82 27.03 -2.87
C ILE A 182 8.86 28.15 -2.72
N ASP A 183 9.31 28.40 -1.49
CA ASP A 183 10.30 29.42 -1.18
C ASP A 183 11.64 29.13 -1.88
N VAL A 184 12.10 27.87 -1.89
CA VAL A 184 13.33 27.45 -2.59
C VAL A 184 13.20 27.55 -4.11
N ALA A 185 12.01 27.35 -4.66
CA ALA A 185 11.79 27.37 -6.10
C ALA A 185 11.65 28.79 -6.68
N ASP A 186 11.72 29.84 -5.84
CA ASP A 186 11.45 31.24 -6.20
C ASP A 186 10.12 31.43 -6.95
N VAL A 187 9.14 30.53 -6.72
CA VAL A 187 7.79 30.63 -7.28
C VAL A 187 6.95 31.53 -6.37
N GLN A 188 7.40 32.76 -6.18
CA GLN A 188 6.52 33.80 -5.62
C GLN A 188 5.63 34.33 -6.74
N ALA A 189 4.37 34.61 -6.42
CA ALA A 189 3.44 35.18 -7.38
C ALA A 189 4.01 36.49 -7.96
N ALA A 190 4.24 36.51 -9.27
CA ALA A 190 4.45 37.75 -10.02
C ALA A 190 3.15 38.55 -10.10
#